data_AF-A0AAV9J4J8-F1
#
_entry.id   AF-A0AAV9J4J8-F1
#
_cell.length_a   1.000
_cell.length_b   1.000
_cell.length_c   1.000
_cell.angle_alpha   90.00
_cell.angle_beta   90.00
_cell.angle_gamma   90.00
#
_symmetry.space_group_name_H-M   'P 1'
#
loop_
_entity.id
_entity.type
_entity.pdbx_description
1 polymer ?
#
loop_
_entity_poly.entity_id
_entity_poly.type
_entity_poly.pdbx_seq_one_letter_code
_entity_poly.pdbx_strand_id
1 'polypeptide(L)' 'MPQKGIVHYALAQNRQNPLAGTAKSAIFNTFRRTRNQILYWAVPMLIAYETMEWAIERNEYLNSKPGRAEFAGQE' A
#
# COMPACT_ATOMS: atom_id res chain seq x y z
N MET A 1 -1.74 -13.10 33.92
CA MET A 1 -0.78 -13.71 34.86
C MET A 1 0.33 -12.68 35.13
N PRO A 2 0.83 -12.53 36.38
CA PRO A 2 1.94 -11.62 36.65
C PRO A 2 3.23 -12.16 36.01
N GLN A 3 4.02 -11.28 35.41
CA GLN A 3 5.32 -11.63 34.80
C GLN A 3 6.31 -12.00 35.92
N LYS A 4 6.85 -13.22 35.91
CA LYS A 4 7.79 -13.73 36.92
C LYS A 4 8.94 -14.46 36.23
N GLY A 5 10.18 -14.19 36.64
CA GLY A 5 11.37 -14.93 36.18
C GLY A 5 12.01 -14.46 34.86
N ILE A 6 11.58 -13.33 34.30
CA ILE A 6 12.20 -12.77 33.09
C ILE A 6 13.30 -11.79 33.49
N VAL A 7 14.51 -11.99 32.97
CA VAL A 7 15.68 -11.12 33.20
C VAL A 7 16.04 -10.43 31.89
N HIS A 8 16.17 -9.10 31.93
CA HIS A 8 16.51 -8.28 30.77
C HIS A 8 17.93 -7.73 30.91
N TYR A 9 18.68 -7.75 29.82
CA TYR A 9 20.00 -7.15 29.71
C TYR A 9 20.00 -6.06 28.64
N ALA A 10 20.73 -4.98 28.89
CA ALA A 10 20.88 -3.88 27.96
C ALA A 10 22.28 -3.27 28.04
N LEU A 11 22.71 -2.61 26.96
CA LEU A 11 23.96 -1.85 26.89
C LEU A 11 23.65 -0.35 26.90
N ALA A 12 24.51 0.46 27.53
CA ALA A 12 24.39 1.91 27.51
C ALA A 12 24.44 2.46 26.06
N GLN A 13 23.60 3.43 25.73
CA GLN A 13 23.42 3.92 24.35
C GLN A 13 24.69 4.56 23.79
N ASN A 14 25.48 5.24 24.63
CA ASN A 14 26.77 5.81 24.27
C ASN A 14 27.87 4.75 23.99
N ARG A 15 27.59 3.47 24.20
CA ARG A 15 28.49 2.35 23.94
C ARG A 15 28.09 1.52 22.71
N GLN A 16 27.07 1.95 21.98
CA GLN A 16 26.59 1.29 20.76
C GLN A 16 26.81 2.20 19.55
N ASN A 17 26.98 1.61 18.38
CA ASN A 17 26.90 2.36 17.12
C ASN A 17 25.44 2.37 16.64
N PRO A 18 24.75 3.53 16.64
CA PRO A 18 23.31 3.60 16.43
C PRO A 18 22.86 3.21 15.01
N LEU A 19 23.76 3.26 14.02
CA LEU A 19 23.44 2.95 12.62
C LEU A 19 24.12 1.66 12.14
N ALA A 20 24.73 0.90 13.05
CA ALA A 20 25.39 -0.34 12.69
C ALA A 20 24.40 -1.32 12.03
N GLY A 21 24.69 -1.69 10.78
CA GLY A 21 23.88 -2.64 10.02
C GLY A 21 22.55 -2.11 9.51
N THR A 22 22.25 -0.81 9.66
CA THR A 22 20.96 -0.22 9.24
C THR A 22 20.75 -0.31 7.74
N ALA A 23 21.76 -0.08 6.89
CA ALA A 23 21.60 -0.17 5.43
C ALA A 23 21.20 -1.58 4.95
N LYS A 24 21.97 -2.60 5.37
CA LYS A 24 21.67 -4.01 5.09
C LYS A 24 20.29 -4.40 5.64
N SER A 25 20.02 -4.05 6.90
CA SER A 25 18.77 -4.40 7.56
C SER A 25 17.58 -3.69 6.92
N ALA A 26 17.71 -2.41 6.55
CA ALA A 26 16.66 -1.64 5.91
C ALA A 26 16.22 -2.30 4.60
N ILE A 27 17.16 -2.67 3.72
CA ILE A 27 16.80 -3.26 2.42
C ILE A 27 16.07 -4.60 2.62
N PHE A 28 16.69 -5.56 3.31
CA PHE A 28 16.14 -6.91 3.38
C PHE A 28 14.93 -7.02 4.30
N ASN A 29 14.91 -6.29 5.43
CA ASN A 29 13.78 -6.31 6.34
C ASN A 29 12.58 -5.56 5.75
N THR A 30 12.81 -4.45 5.03
CA THR A 30 11.71 -3.73 4.37
C THR A 30 11.12 -4.59 3.28
N PHE A 31 11.93 -5.18 2.39
CA PHE A 31 11.41 -6.10 1.37
C PHE A 31 10.62 -7.27 1.99
N ARG A 32 11.16 -7.94 3.02
CA ARG A 32 10.48 -9.04 3.72
C ARG A 32 9.15 -8.61 4.35
N ARG A 33 9.06 -7.39 4.89
CA ARG A 33 7.82 -6.86 5.48
C ARG A 33 6.82 -6.48 4.39
N THR A 34 7.27 -5.77 3.35
CA THR A 34 6.41 -5.31 2.26
C THR A 34 5.82 -6.48 1.49
N ARG A 35 6.61 -7.51 1.12
CA ARG A 35 6.10 -8.65 0.34
C ARG A 35 4.98 -9.42 1.06
N ASN A 36 5.01 -9.47 2.39
CA ASN A 36 3.99 -10.17 3.18
C ASN A 36 2.67 -9.41 3.24
N GLN A 37 2.69 -8.11 2.91
CA GLN A 37 1.54 -7.22 3.02
C GLN A 37 1.08 -6.65 1.67
N ILE A 38 1.92 -6.75 0.63
CA ILE A 38 1.73 -6.06 -0.65
C ILE A 38 0.36 -6.35 -1.26
N LEU A 39 -0.09 -7.61 -1.23
CA LEU A 39 -1.35 -7.99 -1.87
C LEU A 39 -2.59 -7.46 -1.14
N TYR A 40 -2.51 -7.21 0.16
CA TYR A 40 -3.67 -6.72 0.92
C TYR A 40 -4.05 -5.30 0.58
N TRP A 41 -3.10 -4.48 0.13
CA TRP A 41 -3.37 -3.08 -0.20
C TRP A 41 -3.14 -2.78 -1.68
N ALA A 42 -2.17 -3.39 -2.35
CA ALA A 42 -1.88 -3.10 -3.76
C ALA A 42 -3.01 -3.60 -4.67
N VAL A 43 -3.59 -4.78 -4.38
CA VAL A 43 -4.71 -5.32 -5.17
C VAL A 43 -5.95 -4.42 -5.11
N PRO A 44 -6.49 -4.04 -3.92
CA PRO A 44 -7.65 -3.15 -3.89
C PRO A 44 -7.33 -1.76 -4.45
N MET A 45 -6.12 -1.24 -4.28
CA MET A 45 -5.72 0.03 -4.88
C MET A 45 -5.70 -0.03 -6.40
N LEU A 46 -5.19 -1.12 -6.98
CA LEU A 46 -5.19 -1.33 -8.43
C LEU A 46 -6.63 -1.40 -8.96
N ILE A 47 -7.48 -2.21 -8.33
CA ILE A 47 -8.89 -2.34 -8.73
C ILE A 47 -9.59 -0.98 -8.67
N ALA A 48 -9.36 -0.21 -7.60
CA ALA A 48 -9.96 1.11 -7.44
C ALA A 48 -9.50 2.08 -8.55
N TYR A 49 -8.21 2.05 -8.89
CA TYR A 49 -7.64 2.89 -9.94
C TYR A 49 -8.26 2.57 -11.31
N GLU A 50 -8.26 1.30 -11.71
CA GLU A 50 -8.81 0.85 -13.00
C GLU A 50 -10.32 1.13 -13.11
N THR A 51 -11.06 0.92 -12.02
CA THR A 51 -12.51 1.21 -11.98
C THR A 51 -12.78 2.70 -12.12
N MET A 52 -11.94 3.54 -11.50
CA MET A 52 -12.05 4.99 -11.59
C MET A 52 -11.72 5.48 -13.00
N GLU A 53 -10.65 4.96 -13.61
CA GLU A 53 -10.27 5.29 -14.99
C GLU A 53 -11.40 4.94 -15.97
N TRP A 54 -11.94 3.71 -15.88
CA TRP A 54 -13.11 3.30 -16.65
C TRP A 54 -14.33 4.21 -16.44
N ALA A 55 -14.61 4.59 -15.19
CA ALA A 55 -15.75 5.46 -14.88
C ALA A 55 -15.58 6.86 -15.48
N ILE A 56 -14.35 7.40 -15.47
CA ILE A 56 -14.02 8.70 -16.08
C ILE A 56 -14.20 8.63 -17.58
N GLU A 57 -13.57 7.67 -18.26
CA GLU A 57 -13.68 7.52 -19.72
C GLU A 57 -15.12 7.31 -20.16
N ARG A 58 -15.87 6.48 -19.42
CA ARG A 58 -17.30 6.25 -19.69
C ARG A 58 -18.12 7.52 -19.51
N ASN A 59 -17.84 8.31 -18.47
CA ASN A 59 -18.52 9.58 -18.23
C ASN A 59 -18.25 10.59 -19.36
N GLU A 60 -16.99 10.72 -19.77
CA GLU A 60 -16.59 11.58 -20.88
C GLU A 60 -17.26 11.14 -22.18
N TYR A 61 -17.30 9.84 -22.46
CA TYR A 61 -17.95 9.30 -23.63
C TYR A 61 -19.45 9.61 -23.64
N LEU A 62 -20.16 9.38 -22.53
CA LEU A 62 -21.60 9.67 -22.44
C LEU A 62 -21.91 11.16 -22.63
N ASN A 63 -21.03 12.04 -22.16
CA ASN A 63 -21.15 13.48 -22.34
C ASN A 63 -20.63 14.00 -23.70
N SER A 64 -20.05 13.12 -24.52
CA SER A 64 -19.61 13.45 -25.87
C SER A 64 -20.79 13.51 -26.86
N LYS A 65 -20.55 14.10 -28.04
CA LYS A 65 -21.55 14.12 -29.13
C LYS A 65 -21.99 12.71 -29.57
N PRO A 66 -21.09 11.76 -29.88
CA PRO A 66 -21.50 10.41 -30.25
C PRO A 66 -22.21 9.68 -29.12
N GLY A 67 -21.74 9.81 -27.87
CA GLY A 67 -22.40 9.16 -26.73
C GLY A 67 -23.82 9.68 -26.49
N ARG A 68 -24.05 10.99 -26.62
CA ARG A 68 -25.41 11.54 -26.60
C ARG A 68 -26.26 11.01 -27.75
N ALA A 69 -25.74 10.91 -28.97
CA ALA A 69 -26.49 10.37 -30.10
C ALA A 69 -26.90 8.90 -29.92
N GLU A 70 -26.03 8.10 -29.28
CA GLU A 70 -26.25 6.67 -29.03
C GLU A 70 -27.20 6.40 -27.85
N PHE A 71 -27.13 7.22 -26.79
CA PHE A 71 -27.83 6.96 -25.53
C PHE A 71 -28.98 7.94 -25.19
N ALA A 72 -29.20 9.03 -25.96
CA ALA A 72 -30.23 10.03 -25.62
C ALA A 72 -31.69 9.54 -25.66
N GLY A 73 -31.97 8.37 -26.23
CA GLY A 73 -33.32 7.78 -26.28
C GLY A 73 -33.49 6.51 -25.45
N GLN A 74 -32.47 6.12 -24.68
CA GLN A 74 -32.49 4.95 -23.81
C GLN A 74 -32.79 5.40 -22.37
N GLU A 75 -34.02 5.83 -22.12
CA GLU A 75 -34.61 5.92 -20.77
C GLU A 75 -35.56 4.74 -20.52
#